data_AF-A0A834LKT3-F1
#
_entry.id   AF-A0A834LKT3-F1
#
_cell.length_a   1.000
_cell.length_b   1.000
_cell.length_c   1.000
_cell.angle_alpha   90.00
_cell.angle_beta   90.00
_cell.angle_gamma   90.00
#
_symmetry.space_group_name_H-M   'P 1'
#
loop_
_entity.id
_entity.type
_entity.pdbx_description
1 polymer ?
#
loop_
_entity_poly.entity_id
_entity_poly.type
_entity_poly.pdbx_seq_one_letter_code
_entity_poly.pdbx_strand_id
1 'polypeptide(L)'
;MNCIQTWPEPIVRVQSLSDSGITTIPERYIKRISDRPSSSPLQSLAAGDDINIPVIDLSNIFSNDSSLRDHTLSLISSACQEWGFFQVVNHGVSHELMSRTREAWREFFHLPLEVKQGYANSPATYEGYGSRLGVEKGMKLDWSDYFFLHLLPNTMRDQNKWPKLPLECRDLVAEYGEELARLCGKLMKVFSTNLGLEQDYLHKSFGGEETGACLRVNFYPKCPQPDLTLGLSPHSDPGGMTLLLPDEDVSGLQVRRGDNWVTVKPVPNAFIVNIGDQIQVLSNAKYKSVEHRVIVNSAKERVSLAFFYNPNGNIPIEPAKMLVTEDKPPLYKAMTFNEYRLFIRTRGPRGKSQVESLKSPPC
;
A
#
# COMPACT_ATOMS: atom_id res chain seq x y z
N MET A 1 23.19 17.77 -3.27
CA MET A 1 22.05 17.03 -3.87
C MET A 1 21.19 18.03 -4.62
N ASN A 2 21.10 17.94 -5.95
CA ASN A 2 20.17 18.77 -6.73
C ASN A 2 18.74 18.32 -6.42
N CYS A 3 18.08 18.95 -5.45
CA CYS A 3 16.64 18.80 -5.29
C CYS A 3 15.97 19.35 -6.55
N ILE A 4 15.31 18.48 -7.30
CA ILE A 4 14.49 18.88 -8.45
C ILE A 4 13.42 19.84 -7.90
N GLN A 5 13.46 21.11 -8.30
CA GLN A 5 12.52 22.13 -7.81
C GLN A 5 11.25 22.21 -8.65
N THR A 6 11.30 21.73 -9.90
CA THR A 6 10.19 21.79 -10.85
C THR A 6 9.92 20.43 -11.48
N TRP A 7 8.64 20.13 -11.76
CA TRP A 7 8.30 18.88 -12.43
C TRP A 7 8.92 18.87 -13.84
N PRO A 8 9.48 17.72 -14.29
CA PRO A 8 10.13 17.62 -15.60
C PRO A 8 9.13 17.72 -16.77
N GLU A 9 7.83 17.57 -16.47
CA GLU A 9 6.70 17.67 -17.41
C GLU A 9 5.49 18.24 -16.66
N PRO A 10 4.56 18.92 -17.36
CA PRO A 10 3.30 19.37 -16.78
C PRO A 10 2.53 18.23 -16.10
N ILE A 11 1.96 18.52 -14.93
CA ILE A 11 1.10 17.57 -14.23
C ILE A 11 -0.29 17.63 -14.85
N VAL A 12 -0.71 16.52 -15.45
CA VAL A 12 -2.06 16.35 -15.96
C VAL A 12 -2.84 15.52 -14.94
N ARG A 13 -3.93 16.09 -14.40
CA ARG A 13 -4.82 15.38 -13.48
C ARG A 13 -5.67 14.38 -14.26
N VAL A 14 -5.67 13.13 -13.82
CA VAL A 14 -6.35 12.05 -14.54
C VAL A 14 -7.86 12.22 -14.45
N GLN A 15 -8.38 12.72 -13.34
CA GLN A 15 -9.78 13.04 -13.16
C GLN A 15 -10.24 14.08 -14.19
N SER A 16 -9.48 15.16 -14.40
CA SER A 16 -9.81 16.17 -15.40
C SER A 16 -9.78 15.63 -16.84
N LEU A 17 -8.90 14.67 -17.14
CA LEU A 17 -8.93 13.96 -18.43
C LEU A 17 -10.21 13.12 -18.57
N SER A 18 -10.57 12.35 -17.54
CA SER A 18 -11.78 11.54 -17.53
C SER A 18 -13.05 12.40 -17.72
N ASP A 19 -13.15 13.49 -16.96
CA ASP A 19 -14.31 14.40 -16.96
C ASP A 19 -14.46 15.17 -18.28
N SER A 20 -13.37 15.33 -19.06
CA SER A 20 -13.44 15.98 -20.38
C SER A 20 -14.13 15.15 -21.46
N GLY A 21 -14.47 13.88 -21.18
CA GLY A 21 -15.20 13.01 -22.10
C GLY A 21 -14.35 12.42 -23.23
N ILE A 22 -13.02 12.34 -23.05
CA ILE A 22 -12.15 11.68 -24.04
C ILE A 22 -12.57 10.22 -24.26
N THR A 23 -12.47 9.77 -25.50
CA THR A 23 -12.71 8.37 -25.90
C THR A 23 -11.42 7.57 -26.03
N THR A 24 -10.28 8.26 -26.16
CA THR A 24 -8.96 7.66 -26.33
C THR A 24 -8.02 8.23 -25.27
N ILE A 25 -7.32 7.36 -24.54
CA ILE A 25 -6.38 7.80 -23.52
C ILE A 25 -5.08 8.32 -24.16
N PRO A 26 -4.43 9.34 -23.59
CA PRO A 26 -3.15 9.83 -24.12
C PRO A 26 -2.07 8.74 -24.10
N GLU A 27 -1.17 8.75 -25.08
CA GLU A 27 -0.11 7.76 -25.26
C GLU A 27 0.72 7.50 -23.99
N ARG A 28 0.94 8.53 -23.17
CA ARG A 28 1.68 8.39 -21.89
C ARG A 28 1.02 7.45 -20.88
N TYR A 29 -0.28 7.18 -20.98
CA TYR A 29 -1.02 6.25 -20.10
C TYR A 29 -1.14 4.84 -20.69
N ILE A 30 -0.80 4.64 -21.97
CA ILE A 30 -0.83 3.33 -22.63
C ILE A 30 0.36 2.50 -22.17
N LYS A 31 0.11 1.43 -21.41
CA LYS A 31 1.14 0.51 -20.94
C LYS A 31 1.74 -0.30 -22.09
N ARG A 32 2.99 -0.74 -21.89
CA ARG A 32 3.64 -1.72 -22.77
C ARG A 32 2.79 -2.99 -22.81
N ILE A 33 2.83 -3.73 -23.93
CA ILE A 33 1.99 -4.92 -24.13
C ILE A 33 2.14 -5.92 -22.97
N SER A 34 3.37 -6.16 -22.49
CA SER A 34 3.66 -7.04 -21.35
C SER A 34 3.01 -6.61 -20.02
N ASP A 35 2.71 -5.32 -19.88
CA ASP A 35 2.28 -4.71 -18.63
C ASP A 35 0.77 -4.44 -18.61
N ARG A 36 0.08 -4.61 -19.75
CA ARG A 36 -1.37 -4.40 -19.87
C ARG A 36 -2.17 -5.43 -19.03
N PRO A 37 -3.38 -5.08 -18.58
CA PRO A 37 -4.25 -6.03 -17.89
C PRO A 37 -4.54 -7.30 -18.69
N SER A 38 -4.80 -7.15 -19.99
CA SER A 38 -5.45 -8.14 -20.85
C SER A 38 -4.48 -9.00 -21.67
N SER A 39 -3.16 -8.91 -21.44
CA SER A 39 -2.13 -9.55 -22.28
C SER A 39 -1.80 -11.00 -21.94
N SER A 40 -2.57 -11.67 -21.07
CA SER A 40 -2.49 -13.13 -20.90
C SER A 40 -3.80 -13.79 -21.32
N PRO A 41 -3.87 -14.41 -22.51
CA PRO A 41 -5.05 -15.16 -23.00
C PRO A 41 -5.46 -16.34 -22.10
N LEU A 42 -4.62 -16.72 -21.13
CA LEU A 42 -4.86 -17.82 -20.19
C LEU A 42 -5.46 -17.37 -18.84
N GLN A 43 -5.56 -16.06 -18.57
CA GLN A 43 -5.99 -15.55 -17.27
C GLN A 43 -7.48 -15.71 -16.98
N SER A 44 -8.33 -15.84 -18.01
CA SER A 44 -9.78 -16.02 -17.82
C SER A 44 -10.23 -17.47 -17.62
N LEU A 45 -9.35 -18.46 -17.82
CA LEU A 45 -9.72 -19.88 -17.81
C LEU A 45 -9.01 -20.71 -16.72
N ALA A 46 -7.95 -20.18 -16.06
CA ALA A 46 -7.09 -20.97 -15.18
C ALA A 46 -7.13 -20.58 -13.68
N ALA A 47 -7.58 -19.37 -13.33
CA ALA A 47 -7.91 -19.05 -11.95
C ALA A 47 -9.41 -19.28 -11.78
N GLY A 48 -9.80 -20.38 -11.15
CA GLY A 48 -11.21 -20.60 -10.81
C GLY A 48 -11.76 -19.35 -10.12
N ASP A 49 -12.98 -18.95 -10.46
CA ASP A 49 -13.66 -17.75 -9.96
C ASP A 49 -13.72 -17.66 -8.41
N ASP A 50 -13.33 -18.73 -7.70
CA ASP A 50 -13.35 -18.83 -6.24
C ASP A 50 -12.02 -18.50 -5.54
N ILE A 51 -10.91 -18.30 -6.26
CA ILE A 51 -9.63 -17.98 -5.59
C ILE A 51 -9.62 -16.53 -5.11
N ASN A 52 -9.54 -16.34 -3.79
CA ASN A 52 -9.37 -15.04 -3.14
C ASN A 52 -8.27 -15.10 -2.07
N ILE A 53 -7.82 -13.94 -1.60
CA ILE A 53 -6.91 -13.88 -0.45
C ILE A 53 -7.65 -14.34 0.83
N PRO A 54 -6.94 -14.94 1.81
CA PRO A 54 -7.56 -15.43 3.05
C PRO A 54 -8.33 -14.34 3.81
N VAL A 55 -9.43 -14.71 4.45
CA VAL A 55 -10.18 -13.83 5.37
C VAL A 55 -9.95 -14.32 6.79
N ILE A 56 -9.57 -13.41 7.69
CA ILE A 56 -9.18 -13.73 9.05
C ILE A 56 -10.01 -12.91 10.03
N ASP A 57 -10.65 -13.61 10.96
CA ASP A 57 -11.37 -13.01 12.08
C ASP A 57 -10.40 -12.67 13.21
N LEU A 58 -10.32 -11.38 13.57
CA LEU A 58 -9.42 -10.93 14.64
C LEU A 58 -10.02 -10.99 16.05
N SER A 59 -11.26 -11.46 16.24
CA SER A 59 -11.90 -11.53 17.56
C SER A 59 -11.09 -12.30 18.60
N ASN A 60 -10.28 -13.27 18.17
CA ASN A 60 -9.57 -14.18 19.07
C ASN A 60 -8.05 -13.91 19.20
N ILE A 61 -7.49 -12.85 18.60
CA ILE A 61 -6.02 -12.62 18.62
C ILE A 61 -5.43 -12.40 20.02
N PHE A 62 -6.25 -11.96 20.98
CA PHE A 62 -5.89 -11.82 22.39
C PHE A 62 -6.89 -12.54 23.31
N SER A 63 -7.52 -13.61 22.83
CA SER A 63 -8.42 -14.43 23.65
C SER A 63 -7.66 -15.06 24.83
N ASN A 64 -8.36 -15.22 25.96
CA ASN A 64 -7.86 -15.99 27.11
C ASN A 64 -7.84 -17.49 26.82
N ASP A 65 -8.64 -17.95 25.85
CA ASP A 65 -8.58 -19.32 25.34
C ASP A 65 -7.36 -19.46 24.42
N SER A 66 -6.38 -20.25 24.86
CA SER A 66 -5.15 -20.48 24.10
C SER A 66 -5.40 -21.17 22.77
N SER A 67 -6.37 -22.09 22.69
CA SER A 67 -6.64 -22.82 21.45
C SER A 67 -7.20 -21.89 20.36
N LEU A 68 -8.18 -21.05 20.71
CA LEU A 68 -8.75 -20.07 19.77
C LEU A 68 -7.72 -19.03 19.34
N ARG A 69 -6.90 -18.57 20.30
CA ARG A 69 -5.81 -17.62 20.03
C ARG A 69 -4.78 -18.23 19.08
N ASP A 70 -4.25 -19.40 19.41
CA ASP A 70 -3.19 -20.06 18.64
C ASP A 70 -3.67 -20.43 17.22
N HIS A 71 -4.94 -20.81 17.06
CA HIS A 71 -5.54 -21.03 15.74
C HIS A 71 -5.54 -19.76 14.90
N THR A 72 -5.99 -18.63 15.47
CA THR A 72 -6.02 -17.34 14.77
C THR A 72 -4.61 -16.87 14.38
N LEU A 73 -3.66 -17.01 15.31
CA LEU A 73 -2.24 -16.71 15.09
C LEU A 73 -1.66 -17.56 13.95
N SER A 74 -1.99 -18.86 13.90
CA SER A 74 -1.58 -19.76 12.82
C SER A 74 -2.14 -19.33 11.46
N LEU A 75 -3.42 -18.95 11.37
CA LEU A 75 -4.02 -18.46 10.13
C LEU A 75 -3.31 -17.21 9.61
N ILE A 76 -2.98 -16.26 10.50
CA ILE A 76 -2.22 -15.05 10.14
C ILE A 76 -0.83 -15.44 9.64
N SER A 77 -0.14 -16.34 10.34
CA SER A 77 1.20 -16.79 9.94
C SER A 77 1.20 -17.45 8.56
N SER A 78 0.23 -18.33 8.28
CA SER A 78 0.09 -18.97 6.97
C SER A 78 -0.22 -17.96 5.87
N ALA A 79 -1.12 -17.00 6.12
CA ALA A 79 -1.43 -15.95 5.16
C ALA A 79 -0.19 -15.09 4.83
N CYS A 80 0.59 -14.70 5.83
CA CYS A 80 1.83 -13.94 5.62
C CYS A 80 2.90 -14.72 4.84
N GLN A 81 2.99 -16.05 5.03
CA GLN A 81 3.98 -16.91 4.36
C GLN A 81 3.58 -17.29 2.94
N GLU A 82 2.30 -17.60 2.73
CA GLU A 82 1.81 -18.13 1.46
C GLU A 82 1.34 -17.02 0.52
N TRP A 83 0.62 -16.04 1.05
CA TRP A 83 -0.03 -14.99 0.26
C TRP A 83 0.64 -13.63 0.38
N GLY A 84 1.20 -13.32 1.54
CA GLY A 84 1.62 -11.96 1.87
C GLY A 84 0.46 -10.95 1.94
N PHE A 85 -0.78 -11.41 1.78
CA PHE A 85 -2.02 -10.66 1.73
C PHE A 85 -3.12 -11.45 2.46
N PHE A 86 -4.00 -10.74 3.15
CA PHE A 86 -5.21 -11.28 3.76
C PHE A 86 -6.21 -10.17 4.04
N GLN A 87 -7.47 -10.52 4.28
CA GLN A 87 -8.50 -9.61 4.75
C GLN A 87 -8.72 -9.84 6.23
N VAL A 88 -8.99 -8.77 6.97
CA VAL A 88 -9.30 -8.85 8.40
C VAL A 88 -10.70 -8.35 8.67
N VAL A 89 -11.46 -9.10 9.47
CA VAL A 89 -12.78 -8.72 10.01
C VAL A 89 -12.70 -8.71 11.54
N ASN A 90 -13.70 -8.11 12.20
CA ASN A 90 -13.73 -7.94 13.66
C ASN A 90 -12.44 -7.31 14.23
N HIS A 91 -11.83 -6.40 13.46
CA HIS A 91 -10.57 -5.75 13.79
C HIS A 91 -10.69 -4.66 14.85
N GLY A 92 -11.93 -4.30 15.23
CA GLY A 92 -12.22 -3.34 16.31
C GLY A 92 -12.17 -1.87 15.92
N VAL A 93 -12.08 -1.56 14.61
CA VAL A 93 -12.21 -0.18 14.10
C VAL A 93 -13.67 0.04 13.72
N SER A 94 -14.24 1.19 14.12
CA SER A 94 -15.64 1.52 13.83
C SER A 94 -15.93 1.51 12.33
N HIS A 95 -16.96 0.77 11.91
CA HIS A 95 -17.43 0.77 10.52
C HIS A 95 -17.94 2.15 10.10
N GLU A 96 -18.52 2.92 11.04
CA GLU A 96 -18.95 4.30 10.78
C GLU A 96 -17.73 5.18 10.46
N LEU A 97 -16.66 5.09 11.25
CA LEU A 97 -15.43 5.85 11.02
C LEU A 97 -14.82 5.50 9.66
N MET A 98 -14.74 4.22 9.32
CA MET A 98 -14.28 3.75 8.01
C MET A 98 -15.10 4.36 6.87
N SER A 99 -16.43 4.27 6.96
CA SER A 99 -17.35 4.77 5.94
C SER A 99 -17.24 6.29 5.79
N ARG A 100 -17.38 7.05 6.89
CA ARG A 100 -17.29 8.51 6.89
C ARG A 100 -15.95 9.02 6.39
N THR A 101 -14.84 8.36 6.75
CA THR A 101 -13.50 8.75 6.29
C THR A 101 -13.38 8.57 4.77
N ARG A 102 -13.84 7.43 4.22
CA ARG A 102 -13.81 7.19 2.78
C ARG A 102 -14.70 8.17 2.02
N GLU A 103 -15.91 8.46 2.53
CA GLU A 103 -16.82 9.41 1.90
C GLU A 103 -16.31 10.86 1.96
N ALA A 104 -15.70 11.28 3.07
CA ALA A 104 -15.05 12.59 3.15
C ALA A 104 -13.92 12.74 2.11
N TRP A 105 -13.16 11.67 1.85
CA TRP A 105 -12.17 11.67 0.78
C TRP A 105 -12.80 11.65 -0.61
N ARG A 106 -13.88 10.89 -0.82
CA ARG A 106 -14.62 10.91 -2.09
C ARG A 106 -15.12 12.33 -2.38
N GLU A 107 -15.70 13.00 -1.39
CA GLU A 107 -16.14 14.39 -1.50
C GLU A 107 -14.94 15.33 -1.76
N PHE A 108 -13.81 15.14 -1.08
CA PHE A 108 -12.58 15.91 -1.37
C PHE A 108 -12.19 15.84 -2.85
N PHE A 109 -12.19 14.65 -3.46
CA PHE A 109 -11.86 14.51 -4.88
C PHE A 109 -12.92 15.13 -5.80
N HIS A 110 -14.14 15.35 -5.34
CA HIS A 110 -15.17 16.07 -6.11
C HIS A 110 -15.14 17.59 -5.93
N LEU A 111 -14.29 18.13 -5.04
CA LEU A 111 -14.09 19.57 -4.93
C LEU A 111 -13.52 20.16 -6.24
N PRO A 112 -13.72 21.48 -6.48
CA PRO A 112 -13.13 22.18 -7.60
C PRO A 112 -11.61 21.97 -7.68
N LEU A 113 -11.08 21.90 -8.90
CA LEU A 113 -9.67 21.62 -9.13
C LEU A 113 -8.78 22.64 -8.41
N GLU A 114 -9.16 23.91 -8.40
CA GLU A 114 -8.44 25.02 -7.77
C GLU A 114 -8.28 24.79 -6.26
N VAL A 115 -9.31 24.24 -5.61
CA VAL A 115 -9.27 23.90 -4.18
C VAL A 115 -8.30 22.75 -3.94
N LYS A 116 -8.39 21.67 -4.73
CA LYS A 116 -7.49 20.51 -4.62
C LYS A 116 -6.04 20.90 -4.91
N GLN A 117 -5.82 21.81 -5.86
CA GLN A 117 -4.49 22.28 -6.24
C GLN A 117 -3.81 23.13 -5.17
N GLY A 118 -4.57 23.76 -4.26
CA GLY A 118 -3.99 24.38 -3.05
C GLY A 118 -3.17 23.40 -2.20
N TYR A 119 -3.46 22.10 -2.31
CA TYR A 119 -2.74 21.03 -1.61
C TYR A 119 -1.74 20.30 -2.49
N ALA A 120 -1.45 20.77 -3.71
CA ALA A 120 -0.60 20.04 -4.65
C ALA A 120 0.76 19.68 -4.05
N ASN A 121 1.24 18.48 -4.39
CA ASN A 121 2.58 18.05 -4.05
C ASN A 121 3.63 18.66 -5.00
N SER A 122 4.91 18.38 -4.75
CA SER A 122 6.02 18.90 -5.55
C SER A 122 7.06 17.81 -5.83
N PRO A 123 8.03 18.02 -6.72
CA PRO A 123 9.09 17.02 -6.90
C PRO A 123 9.95 16.82 -5.64
N ALA A 124 9.91 17.77 -4.69
CA ALA A 124 10.62 17.68 -3.42
C ALA A 124 9.86 16.86 -2.35
N THR A 125 8.53 16.81 -2.40
CA THR A 125 7.70 16.07 -1.43
C THR A 125 6.51 15.40 -2.12
N TYR A 126 6.24 14.15 -1.74
CA TYR A 126 5.06 13.42 -2.20
C TYR A 126 3.78 13.87 -1.49
N GLU A 127 3.90 14.56 -0.36
CA GLU A 127 2.78 14.98 0.48
C GLU A 127 1.87 15.99 -0.22
N GLY A 128 0.56 15.75 -0.13
CA GLY A 128 -0.48 16.51 -0.80
C GLY A 128 -1.05 15.82 -2.04
N TYR A 129 -1.74 16.62 -2.87
CA TYR A 129 -2.49 16.17 -4.04
C TYR A 129 -1.59 15.93 -5.27
N GLY A 130 -1.50 14.68 -5.71
CA GLY A 130 -0.63 14.20 -6.78
C GLY A 130 -1.36 13.44 -7.88
N SER A 131 -0.70 13.27 -9.02
CA SER A 131 -1.23 12.53 -10.20
C SER A 131 -0.16 11.69 -10.91
N ARG A 132 1.07 11.75 -10.42
CA ARG A 132 2.19 10.97 -10.96
C ARG A 132 3.06 10.46 -9.82
N LEU A 133 3.61 9.27 -10.01
CA LEU A 133 4.69 8.75 -9.19
C LEU A 133 5.99 8.87 -9.97
N GLY A 134 7.05 9.38 -9.33
CA GLY A 134 8.38 9.51 -9.93
C GLY A 134 8.60 10.82 -10.72
N VAL A 135 9.88 11.09 -10.99
CA VAL A 135 10.40 12.34 -11.58
C VAL A 135 11.12 12.10 -12.92
N GLU A 136 11.01 10.91 -13.49
CA GLU A 136 11.60 10.60 -14.79
C GLU A 136 10.76 11.22 -15.92
N LYS A 137 11.41 11.77 -16.94
CA LYS A 137 10.76 12.36 -18.11
C LYS A 137 10.39 11.26 -19.10
N GLY A 138 9.17 11.30 -19.67
CA GLY A 138 8.72 10.35 -20.68
C GLY A 138 8.32 8.98 -20.14
N MET A 139 8.22 8.82 -18.82
CA MET A 139 7.74 7.58 -18.22
C MET A 139 6.26 7.34 -18.50
N LYS A 140 5.86 6.07 -18.65
CA LYS A 140 4.44 5.70 -18.75
C LYS A 140 3.77 5.93 -17.40
N LEU A 141 2.69 6.70 -17.40
CA LEU A 141 1.93 7.10 -16.22
C LEU A 141 0.83 6.10 -15.88
N ASP A 142 0.35 6.16 -14.65
CA ASP A 142 -0.81 5.41 -14.16
C ASP A 142 -2.09 6.26 -14.23
N TRP A 143 -3.23 5.61 -14.39
CA TRP A 143 -4.56 6.22 -14.47
C TRP A 143 -5.15 6.47 -13.07
N SER A 144 -4.51 7.34 -12.31
CA SER A 144 -4.98 7.71 -10.97
C SER A 144 -4.55 9.10 -10.56
N ASP A 145 -5.38 9.75 -9.74
CA ASP A 145 -4.96 10.81 -8.85
C ASP A 145 -4.81 10.27 -7.43
N TYR A 146 -4.06 10.97 -6.57
CA TYR A 146 -3.90 10.57 -5.19
C TYR A 146 -3.72 11.75 -4.25
N PHE A 147 -3.92 11.50 -2.96
CA PHE A 147 -3.52 12.37 -1.87
C PHE A 147 -2.62 11.61 -0.92
N PHE A 148 -1.51 12.20 -0.48
CA PHE A 148 -0.58 11.58 0.46
C PHE A 148 -0.41 12.44 1.71
N LEU A 149 -0.46 11.84 2.89
CA LEU A 149 -0.30 12.50 4.19
C LEU A 149 0.67 11.74 5.07
N HIS A 150 1.56 12.47 5.73
CA HIS A 150 2.28 11.93 6.89
C HIS A 150 1.36 11.93 8.12
N LEU A 151 1.32 10.81 8.84
CA LEU A 151 0.50 10.62 10.05
C LEU A 151 1.37 10.42 11.29
N LEU A 152 2.42 9.61 11.21
CA LEU A 152 3.34 9.36 12.31
C LEU A 152 4.81 9.45 11.87
N PRO A 153 5.71 9.88 12.78
CA PRO A 153 5.38 10.52 14.06
C PRO A 153 4.69 11.88 13.86
N ASN A 154 4.02 12.41 14.88
CA ASN A 154 3.25 13.67 14.76
C ASN A 154 4.10 14.85 14.29
N THR A 155 5.40 14.83 14.59
CA THR A 155 6.39 15.83 14.16
C THR A 155 6.59 15.90 12.64
N MET A 156 6.22 14.85 11.90
CA MET A 156 6.31 14.80 10.45
C MET A 156 5.08 15.38 9.74
N ARG A 157 4.00 15.72 10.46
CA ARG A 157 2.76 16.22 9.87
C ARG A 157 2.91 17.67 9.41
N ASP A 158 2.79 17.93 8.11
CA ASP A 158 2.61 19.30 7.61
C ASP A 158 1.13 19.69 7.69
N GLN A 159 0.75 20.49 8.68
CA GLN A 159 -0.64 20.91 8.89
C GLN A 159 -1.22 21.72 7.73
N ASN A 160 -0.38 22.28 6.84
CA ASN A 160 -0.86 22.96 5.62
C ASN A 160 -1.29 21.97 4.54
N LYS A 161 -0.83 20.73 4.61
CA LYS A 161 -1.22 19.64 3.68
C LYS A 161 -2.46 18.89 4.13
N TRP A 162 -2.91 19.05 5.37
CA TRP A 162 -4.12 18.41 5.84
C TRP A 162 -5.36 19.16 5.32
N PRO A 163 -6.29 18.48 4.64
CA PRO A 163 -7.42 19.13 3.97
C PRO A 163 -8.36 19.79 4.98
N LYS A 164 -8.74 21.04 4.71
CA LYS A 164 -9.75 21.80 5.49
C LYS A 164 -11.18 21.56 5.01
N LEU A 165 -11.33 21.00 3.83
CA LEU A 165 -12.60 20.65 3.21
C LEU A 165 -12.49 19.19 2.75
N PRO A 166 -13.56 18.38 2.88
CA PRO A 166 -14.75 18.64 3.69
C PRO A 166 -14.40 18.95 5.16
N LEU A 167 -15.24 19.70 5.86
CA LEU A 167 -14.91 20.25 7.19
C LEU A 167 -14.46 19.17 8.19
N GLU A 168 -15.08 17.99 8.12
CA GLU A 168 -14.79 16.86 9.01
C GLU A 168 -13.58 16.03 8.58
N CYS A 169 -13.06 16.22 7.37
CA CYS A 169 -12.05 15.34 6.77
C CYS A 169 -10.76 15.26 7.62
N ARG A 170 -10.33 16.40 8.17
CA ARG A 170 -9.14 16.47 9.01
C ARG A 170 -9.25 15.63 10.27
N ASP A 171 -10.37 15.76 10.98
CA ASP A 171 -10.59 15.09 12.27
C ASP A 171 -10.83 13.60 12.06
N LEU A 172 -11.61 13.24 11.03
CA LEU A 172 -11.82 11.85 10.62
C LEU A 172 -10.50 11.15 10.26
N VAL A 173 -9.63 11.82 9.49
CA VAL A 173 -8.32 11.25 9.11
C VAL A 173 -7.38 11.09 10.31
N ALA A 174 -7.44 12.02 11.27
CA ALA A 174 -6.66 11.91 12.51
C ALA A 174 -7.12 10.70 13.33
N GLU A 175 -8.42 10.60 13.62
CA GLU A 175 -9.01 9.50 14.38
C GLU A 175 -8.78 8.15 13.68
N TYR A 176 -9.08 8.08 12.38
CA TYR A 176 -8.84 6.88 11.57
C TYR A 176 -7.36 6.47 11.58
N GLY A 177 -6.44 7.42 11.46
CA GLY A 177 -5.01 7.17 11.52
C GLY A 177 -4.55 6.59 12.84
N GLU A 178 -5.10 7.07 13.96
CA GLU A 178 -4.80 6.57 15.31
C GLU A 178 -5.33 5.14 15.53
N GLU A 179 -6.57 4.87 15.11
CA GLU A 179 -7.16 3.53 15.17
C GLU A 179 -6.35 2.51 14.34
N LEU A 180 -5.93 2.90 13.13
CA LEU A 180 -5.10 2.05 12.29
C LEU A 180 -3.68 1.85 12.84
N ALA A 181 -3.07 2.89 13.42
CA ALA A 181 -1.78 2.74 14.09
C ALA A 181 -1.86 1.73 15.25
N ARG A 182 -2.94 1.78 16.04
CA ARG A 182 -3.18 0.83 17.13
C ARG A 182 -3.38 -0.60 16.61
N LEU A 183 -4.14 -0.77 15.53
CA LEU A 183 -4.34 -2.06 14.88
C LEU A 183 -3.03 -2.62 14.32
N CYS A 184 -2.22 -1.82 13.64
CA CYS A 184 -0.89 -2.20 13.18
C CYS A 184 0.01 -2.62 14.35
N GLY A 185 0.00 -1.90 15.47
CA GLY A 185 0.74 -2.27 16.68
C GLY A 185 0.35 -3.66 17.21
N LYS A 186 -0.95 -3.97 17.24
CA LYS A 186 -1.44 -5.32 17.60
C LYS A 186 -0.93 -6.40 16.63
N LEU A 187 -1.00 -6.13 15.32
CA LEU A 187 -0.51 -7.06 14.29
C LEU A 187 1.01 -7.26 14.35
N MET A 188 1.79 -6.21 14.64
CA MET A 188 3.24 -6.33 14.85
C MET A 188 3.57 -7.29 15.99
N LYS A 189 2.80 -7.27 17.08
CA LYS A 189 2.96 -8.22 18.19
C LYS A 189 2.69 -9.65 17.75
N VAL A 190 1.59 -9.87 17.02
CA VAL A 190 1.22 -11.17 16.46
C VAL A 190 2.31 -11.69 15.52
N PHE A 191 2.82 -10.84 14.63
CA PHE A 191 3.91 -11.19 13.71
C PHE A 191 5.18 -11.60 14.46
N SER A 192 5.58 -10.87 15.50
CA SER A 192 6.72 -11.27 16.33
C SER A 192 6.53 -12.63 16.97
N THR A 193 5.39 -12.85 17.64
CA THR A 193 5.08 -14.12 18.30
C THR A 193 5.07 -15.29 17.31
N ASN A 194 4.43 -15.12 16.15
CA ASN A 194 4.37 -16.14 15.09
C ASN A 194 5.74 -16.48 14.50
N LEU A 195 6.67 -15.52 14.50
CA LEU A 195 8.06 -15.74 14.07
C LEU A 195 8.93 -16.39 15.16
N GLY A 196 8.40 -16.58 16.37
CA GLY A 196 9.13 -17.10 17.53
C GLY A 196 10.03 -16.04 18.19
N LEU A 197 9.70 -14.76 18.03
CA LEU A 197 10.44 -13.63 18.59
C LEU A 197 9.76 -13.11 19.86
N GLU A 198 10.48 -12.29 20.62
CA GLU A 198 9.89 -11.50 21.71
C GLU A 198 8.71 -10.68 21.17
N GLN A 199 7.62 -10.59 21.92
CA GLN A 199 6.34 -10.08 21.44
C GLN A 199 6.46 -8.68 20.80
N ASP A 200 7.23 -7.78 21.38
CA ASP A 200 7.39 -6.42 20.86
C ASP A 200 8.59 -6.26 19.90
N TYR A 201 9.24 -7.35 19.48
CA TYR A 201 10.47 -7.30 18.67
C TYR A 201 10.29 -6.49 17.39
N LEU A 202 9.32 -6.83 16.53
CA LEU A 202 9.13 -6.13 15.25
C LEU A 202 8.80 -4.66 15.46
N HIS A 203 7.99 -4.33 16.47
CA HIS A 203 7.63 -2.95 16.79
C HIS A 203 8.86 -2.14 17.25
N LYS A 204 9.71 -2.73 18.11
CA LYS A 204 10.99 -2.14 18.54
C LYS A 204 11.97 -1.98 17.38
N SER A 205 12.08 -2.97 16.49
CA SER A 205 12.89 -2.89 15.27
C SER A 205 12.45 -1.77 14.33
N PHE A 206 11.16 -1.38 14.39
CA PHE A 206 10.60 -0.27 13.62
C PHE A 206 10.79 1.10 14.30
N GLY A 207 11.39 1.15 15.50
CA GLY A 207 11.60 2.38 16.26
C GLY A 207 10.58 2.62 17.37
N GLY A 208 9.70 1.67 17.66
CA GLY A 208 8.71 1.78 18.72
C GLY A 208 7.76 2.96 18.51
N GLU A 209 7.72 3.88 19.47
CA GLU A 209 6.91 5.11 19.41
C GLU A 209 7.33 6.06 18.26
N GLU A 210 8.56 5.93 17.76
CA GLU A 210 9.09 6.73 16.64
C GLU A 210 8.88 6.04 15.28
N THR A 211 7.96 5.08 15.18
CA THR A 211 7.57 4.43 13.93
C THR A 211 6.98 5.45 12.95
N GLY A 212 7.15 5.22 11.65
CA GLY A 212 6.53 6.02 10.62
C GLY A 212 5.14 5.51 10.24
N ALA A 213 4.21 6.41 9.94
CA ALA A 213 2.97 6.05 9.26
C ALA A 213 2.54 7.13 8.28
N CYS A 214 1.95 6.71 7.16
CA CYS A 214 1.40 7.63 6.18
C CYS A 214 0.12 7.06 5.54
N LEU A 215 -0.75 7.96 5.10
CA LEU A 215 -1.97 7.63 4.39
C LEU A 215 -1.83 8.04 2.92
N ARG A 216 -2.11 7.12 2.01
CA ARG A 216 -2.31 7.42 0.59
C ARG A 216 -3.73 7.10 0.20
N VAL A 217 -4.45 8.14 -0.20
CA VAL A 217 -5.80 8.04 -0.74
C VAL A 217 -5.69 8.03 -2.24
N ASN A 218 -6.21 6.99 -2.87
CA ASN A 218 -6.14 6.82 -4.31
C ASN A 218 -7.51 7.03 -4.92
N PHE A 219 -7.56 7.84 -5.97
CA PHE A 219 -8.76 8.09 -6.76
C PHE A 219 -8.50 7.61 -8.20
N TYR A 220 -9.32 6.67 -8.64
CA TYR A 220 -9.24 6.10 -9.98
C TYR A 220 -10.48 6.52 -10.77
N PRO A 221 -10.37 7.52 -11.66
CA PRO A 221 -11.48 7.95 -12.51
C PRO A 221 -11.86 6.87 -13.53
N LYS A 222 -13.02 7.03 -14.15
CA LYS A 222 -13.44 6.17 -15.27
C LYS A 222 -12.42 6.24 -16.40
N CYS A 223 -12.11 5.10 -17.01
CA CYS A 223 -11.18 5.02 -18.12
C CYS A 223 -11.89 4.54 -19.39
N PRO A 224 -11.81 5.25 -20.53
CA PRO A 224 -12.45 4.81 -21.76
C PRO A 224 -11.76 3.60 -22.41
N GLN A 225 -10.49 3.33 -22.05
CA GLN A 225 -9.69 2.21 -22.58
C GLN A 225 -8.97 1.46 -21.45
N PRO A 226 -9.71 0.81 -20.53
CA PRO A 226 -9.15 0.23 -19.31
C PRO A 226 -8.13 -0.89 -19.60
N ASP A 227 -8.28 -1.61 -20.71
CA ASP A 227 -7.37 -2.67 -21.17
C ASP A 227 -5.97 -2.18 -21.59
N LEU A 228 -5.80 -0.87 -21.77
CA LEU A 228 -4.53 -0.27 -22.19
C LEU A 228 -3.74 0.33 -21.03
N THR A 229 -4.34 0.47 -19.85
CA THR A 229 -3.73 1.20 -18.73
C THR A 229 -3.86 0.46 -17.40
N LEU A 230 -3.27 1.03 -16.36
CA LEU A 230 -3.39 0.57 -14.98
C LEU A 230 -3.63 1.78 -14.09
N GLY A 231 -4.42 1.59 -13.05
CA GLY A 231 -4.59 2.60 -12.00
C GLY A 231 -3.34 2.71 -11.13
N LEU A 232 -2.65 1.59 -10.93
CA LEU A 232 -1.33 1.57 -10.28
C LEU A 232 -0.51 0.43 -10.86
N SER A 233 0.70 0.74 -11.32
CA SER A 233 1.62 -0.24 -11.92
C SER A 233 2.05 -1.32 -10.92
N PRO A 234 2.49 -2.51 -11.40
CA PRO A 234 2.97 -3.60 -10.54
C PRO A 234 4.12 -3.17 -9.61
N HIS A 235 3.96 -3.41 -8.31
CA HIS A 235 4.94 -3.08 -7.28
C HIS A 235 4.77 -3.97 -6.04
N SER A 236 5.82 -4.04 -5.21
CA SER A 236 5.70 -4.40 -3.80
C SER A 236 5.70 -3.14 -2.93
N ASP A 237 5.09 -3.23 -1.75
CA ASP A 237 5.10 -2.09 -0.83
C ASP A 237 6.45 -1.98 -0.12
N PRO A 238 7.09 -0.80 -0.16
CA PRO A 238 8.44 -0.65 0.37
C PRO A 238 8.50 -0.67 1.90
N GLY A 239 7.37 -0.43 2.56
CA GLY A 239 7.22 -0.29 4.00
C GLY A 239 7.19 -1.61 4.77
N GLY A 240 6.60 -1.59 5.96
CA GLY A 240 6.45 -2.79 6.78
C GLY A 240 5.18 -3.57 6.52
N MET A 241 4.03 -2.91 6.68
CA MET A 241 2.74 -3.45 6.31
C MET A 241 1.82 -2.35 5.82
N THR A 242 0.79 -2.75 5.07
CA THR A 242 -0.25 -1.84 4.58
C THR A 242 -1.61 -2.33 5.04
N LEU A 243 -2.44 -1.42 5.55
CA LEU A 243 -3.87 -1.63 5.78
C LEU A 243 -4.62 -0.81 4.73
N LEU A 244 -5.26 -1.50 3.79
CA LEU A 244 -6.03 -0.92 2.71
C LEU A 244 -7.53 -1.02 3.04
N LEU A 245 -8.19 0.14 3.11
CA LEU A 245 -9.65 0.22 3.00
C LEU A 245 -10.02 0.26 1.52
N PRO A 246 -10.63 -0.81 0.98
CA PRO A 246 -11.10 -0.82 -0.39
C PRO A 246 -12.35 0.03 -0.59
N ASP A 247 -12.65 0.29 -1.86
CA ASP A 247 -13.98 0.76 -2.28
C ASP A 247 -15.03 -0.33 -1.98
N GLU A 248 -16.28 0.07 -1.72
CA GLU A 248 -17.36 -0.89 -1.40
C GLU A 248 -17.82 -1.65 -2.63
N ASP A 249 -17.93 -0.95 -3.76
CA ASP A 249 -18.65 -1.45 -4.93
C ASP A 249 -17.72 -1.76 -6.11
N VAL A 250 -16.46 -1.30 -6.03
CA VAL A 250 -15.54 -1.33 -7.17
C VAL A 250 -14.23 -2.06 -6.84
N SER A 251 -14.16 -3.31 -7.29
CA SER A 251 -12.92 -4.08 -7.32
C SER A 251 -11.86 -3.42 -8.23
N GLY A 252 -10.59 -3.69 -7.94
CA GLY A 252 -9.49 -3.17 -8.76
C GLY A 252 -8.12 -3.66 -8.34
N LEU A 253 -7.94 -4.02 -7.07
CA LEU A 253 -6.69 -4.62 -6.60
C LEU A 253 -6.51 -6.02 -7.21
N GLN A 254 -5.32 -6.25 -7.77
CA GLN A 254 -4.87 -7.57 -8.19
C GLN A 254 -3.57 -7.93 -7.48
N VAL A 255 -3.50 -9.15 -6.93
CA VAL A 255 -2.35 -9.69 -6.22
C VAL A 255 -1.68 -10.77 -7.06
N ARG A 256 -0.34 -10.77 -7.13
CA ARG A 256 0.42 -11.77 -7.89
C ARG A 256 0.41 -13.12 -7.17
N ARG A 257 0.04 -14.18 -7.88
CA ARG A 257 0.12 -15.57 -7.41
C ARG A 257 0.75 -16.44 -8.51
N GLY A 258 2.01 -16.84 -8.32
CA GLY A 258 2.80 -17.42 -9.41
C GLY A 258 2.90 -16.43 -10.57
N ASP A 259 2.60 -16.90 -11.78
CA ASP A 259 2.59 -16.05 -12.98
C ASP A 259 1.25 -15.32 -13.19
N ASN A 260 0.23 -15.62 -12.37
CA ASN A 260 -1.13 -15.12 -12.51
C ASN A 260 -1.42 -13.91 -11.61
N TRP A 261 -2.43 -13.15 -12.00
CA TRP A 261 -3.01 -12.05 -11.21
C TRP A 261 -4.36 -12.49 -10.65
N VAL A 262 -4.53 -12.40 -9.34
CA VAL A 262 -5.81 -12.69 -8.65
C VAL A 262 -6.49 -11.37 -8.32
N THR A 263 -7.69 -11.14 -8.86
CA THR A 263 -8.50 -9.98 -8.49
C THR A 263 -9.09 -10.18 -7.10
N VAL A 264 -8.72 -9.31 -6.16
CA VAL A 264 -9.22 -9.40 -4.79
C VAL A 264 -10.69 -9.01 -4.77
N LYS A 265 -11.51 -9.85 -4.12
CA LYS A 265 -12.92 -9.57 -3.82
C LYS A 265 -13.00 -9.10 -2.37
N PRO A 266 -13.19 -7.78 -2.12
CA PRO A 266 -13.27 -7.24 -0.77
C PRO A 266 -14.44 -7.83 0.02
N VAL A 267 -14.20 -8.14 1.29
CA VAL A 267 -15.25 -8.45 2.26
C VAL A 267 -15.79 -7.12 2.83
N PRO A 268 -17.12 -6.95 2.96
CA PRO A 268 -17.69 -5.76 3.57
C PRO A 268 -17.11 -5.48 4.96
N ASN A 269 -16.80 -4.22 5.24
CA ASN A 269 -16.20 -3.77 6.50
C ASN A 269 -14.87 -4.47 6.85
N ALA A 270 -14.14 -4.99 5.88
CA ALA A 270 -12.81 -5.56 6.10
C ALA A 270 -11.72 -4.59 5.64
N PHE A 271 -10.55 -4.69 6.28
CA PHE A 271 -9.31 -4.17 5.70
C PHE A 271 -8.59 -5.29 4.94
N ILE A 272 -7.98 -4.94 3.82
CA ILE A 272 -6.98 -5.79 3.18
C ILE A 272 -5.63 -5.45 3.80
N VAL A 273 -4.97 -6.42 4.40
CA VAL A 273 -3.64 -6.31 4.99
C VAL A 273 -2.63 -6.96 4.06
N ASN A 274 -1.50 -6.29 3.83
CA ASN A 274 -0.36 -6.92 3.16
C ASN A 274 0.98 -6.62 3.81
N ILE A 275 1.89 -7.57 3.66
CA ILE A 275 3.26 -7.48 4.13
C ILE A 275 4.07 -6.67 3.12
N GLY A 276 4.86 -5.74 3.63
CA GLY A 276 5.81 -4.93 2.87
C GLY A 276 7.24 -5.44 3.00
N ASP A 277 8.12 -4.83 2.20
CA ASP A 277 9.49 -5.27 2.02
C ASP A 277 10.31 -5.26 3.33
N GLN A 278 10.04 -4.34 4.27
CA GLN A 278 10.80 -4.26 5.53
C GLN A 278 10.49 -5.42 6.47
N ILE A 279 9.23 -5.89 6.54
CA ILE A 279 8.90 -7.09 7.33
C ILE A 279 9.42 -8.35 6.63
N GLN A 280 9.43 -8.40 5.29
CA GLN A 280 10.09 -9.49 4.56
C GLN A 280 11.59 -9.55 4.90
N VAL A 281 12.29 -8.40 4.96
CA VAL A 281 13.70 -8.33 5.35
C VAL A 281 13.89 -8.82 6.80
N LEU A 282 13.15 -8.26 7.77
CA LEU A 282 13.24 -8.66 9.18
C LEU A 282 12.98 -10.14 9.39
N SER A 283 11.97 -10.69 8.71
CA SER A 283 11.58 -12.09 8.84
C SER A 283 12.50 -13.06 8.07
N ASN A 284 13.60 -12.56 7.47
CA ASN A 284 14.49 -13.32 6.59
C ASN A 284 13.72 -14.08 5.49
N ALA A 285 12.78 -13.37 4.84
CA ALA A 285 11.87 -13.88 3.83
C ALA A 285 10.89 -14.98 4.29
N LYS A 286 10.69 -15.21 5.59
CA LYS A 286 9.59 -16.07 6.05
C LYS A 286 8.24 -15.48 5.63
N TYR A 287 8.02 -14.20 5.92
CA TYR A 287 6.85 -13.47 5.43
C TYR A 287 7.13 -12.84 4.08
N LYS A 288 6.14 -12.86 3.19
CA LYS A 288 6.33 -12.49 1.79
C LYS A 288 5.72 -11.13 1.52
N SER A 289 6.55 -10.20 1.07
CA SER A 289 6.08 -9.01 0.37
C SER A 289 5.75 -9.38 -1.06
N VAL A 290 4.53 -9.12 -1.53
CA VAL A 290 4.01 -9.63 -2.80
C VAL A 290 3.70 -8.51 -3.78
N GLU A 291 4.00 -8.77 -5.05
CA GLU A 291 3.71 -7.83 -6.12
C GLU A 291 2.19 -7.71 -6.30
N HIS A 292 1.71 -6.49 -6.41
CA HIS A 292 0.31 -6.19 -6.63
C HIS A 292 0.17 -5.00 -7.61
N ARG A 293 -0.97 -4.91 -8.27
CA ARG A 293 -1.32 -3.82 -9.20
C ARG A 293 -2.77 -3.40 -9.02
N VAL A 294 -3.16 -2.28 -9.62
CA VAL A 294 -4.55 -1.84 -9.64
C VAL A 294 -5.03 -1.68 -11.08
N ILE A 295 -6.09 -2.40 -11.44
CA ILE A 295 -6.79 -2.21 -12.71
C ILE A 295 -7.84 -1.11 -12.58
N VAL A 296 -8.20 -0.50 -13.71
CA VAL A 296 -9.28 0.50 -13.81
C VAL A 296 -10.42 -0.05 -14.64
N ASN A 297 -11.55 0.66 -14.64
CA ASN A 297 -12.73 0.28 -15.41
C ASN A 297 -13.36 1.52 -16.06
N SER A 298 -14.27 1.29 -17.00
CA SER A 298 -14.97 2.35 -17.75
C SER A 298 -16.27 2.82 -17.10
N ALA A 299 -16.82 2.07 -16.14
CA ALA A 299 -18.18 2.27 -15.63
C ALA A 299 -18.24 3.18 -14.40
N LYS A 300 -17.37 2.94 -13.40
CA LYS A 300 -17.39 3.59 -12.09
C LYS A 300 -15.98 4.02 -11.68
N GLU A 301 -15.90 5.19 -11.06
CA GLU A 301 -14.73 5.60 -10.31
C GLU A 301 -14.51 4.73 -9.07
N ARG A 302 -13.30 4.75 -8.53
CA ARG A 302 -12.93 3.97 -7.34
C ARG A 302 -12.11 4.81 -6.37
N VAL A 303 -12.39 4.71 -5.08
CA VAL A 303 -11.59 5.32 -4.00
C VAL A 303 -11.05 4.25 -3.07
N SER A 304 -9.79 4.34 -2.69
CA SER A 304 -9.22 3.44 -1.67
C SER A 304 -8.18 4.14 -0.81
N LEU A 305 -8.14 3.81 0.48
CA LEU A 305 -7.28 4.44 1.47
C LEU A 305 -6.24 3.42 1.94
N ALA A 306 -4.98 3.62 1.55
CA ALA A 306 -3.86 2.78 1.95
C ALA A 306 -3.10 3.44 3.11
N PHE A 307 -3.18 2.84 4.30
CA PHE A 307 -2.38 3.23 5.45
C PHE A 307 -1.11 2.38 5.48
N PHE A 308 0.05 3.02 5.37
CA PHE A 308 1.34 2.35 5.41
C PHE A 308 1.96 2.50 6.79
N TYR A 309 2.26 1.37 7.43
CA TYR A 309 3.02 1.32 8.66
C TYR A 309 4.49 1.00 8.34
N ASN A 310 5.36 1.95 8.67
CA ASN A 310 6.74 2.01 8.21
C ASN A 310 7.71 2.06 9.39
N PRO A 311 8.93 1.52 9.24
CA PRO A 311 9.96 1.73 10.25
C PRO A 311 10.40 3.20 10.29
N ASN A 312 11.00 3.59 11.40
CA ASN A 312 11.75 4.83 11.50
C ASN A 312 12.81 4.88 10.38
N GLY A 313 12.87 6.03 9.69
CA GLY A 313 13.72 6.20 8.51
C GLY A 313 15.22 5.99 8.75
N ASN A 314 15.70 6.20 9.98
CA ASN A 314 17.13 6.18 10.33
C ASN A 314 17.58 4.87 10.97
N ILE A 315 16.66 3.98 11.33
CA ILE A 315 16.99 2.70 11.94
C ILE A 315 17.32 1.70 10.83
N PRO A 316 18.49 1.04 10.87
CA PRO A 316 18.80 -0.03 9.95
C PRO A 316 17.87 -1.22 10.14
N ILE A 317 17.32 -1.72 9.04
CA ILE A 317 16.51 -2.93 8.98
C ILE A 317 17.38 -4.06 8.40
N GLU A 318 17.44 -5.19 9.12
CA GLU A 318 18.21 -6.38 8.76
C GLU A 318 17.47 -7.64 9.20
N PRO A 319 17.79 -8.84 8.68
CA PRO A 319 17.21 -10.08 9.17
C PRO A 319 17.36 -10.23 10.68
N ALA A 320 16.26 -10.53 11.38
CA ALA A 320 16.29 -10.77 12.81
C ALA A 320 17.25 -11.92 13.10
N LYS A 321 18.27 -11.67 13.92
CA LYS A 321 19.37 -12.62 14.15
C LYS A 321 18.88 -13.98 14.65
N MET A 322 17.77 -14.02 15.38
CA MET A 322 17.13 -15.24 15.90
C MET A 322 16.50 -16.11 14.80
N LEU A 323 16.28 -15.56 13.61
CA LEU A 323 15.73 -16.25 12.44
C LEU A 323 16.83 -16.69 11.46
N VAL A 324 18.08 -16.37 11.75
CA VAL A 324 19.25 -16.72 10.96
C VAL A 324 19.94 -17.93 11.61
N THR A 325 20.22 -18.94 10.80
CA THR A 325 20.89 -20.18 11.22
C THR A 325 21.91 -20.57 10.15
N GLU A 326 22.77 -21.56 10.42
CA GLU A 326 23.70 -22.07 9.39
C GLU A 326 22.96 -22.56 8.13
N ASP A 327 21.83 -23.25 8.30
CA ASP A 327 20.99 -23.73 7.19
C ASP A 327 20.15 -22.63 6.53
N LYS A 328 19.98 -21.48 7.20
CA LYS A 328 19.21 -20.33 6.73
C LYS A 328 20.00 -19.05 6.95
N PRO A 329 21.04 -18.80 6.14
CA PRO A 329 21.88 -17.61 6.27
C PRO A 329 21.07 -16.32 6.04
N PRO A 330 21.62 -15.15 6.40
CA PRO A 330 20.93 -13.89 6.21
C PRO A 330 20.78 -13.58 4.72
N LEU A 331 19.53 -13.55 4.25
CA LEU A 331 19.24 -13.31 2.84
C LEU A 331 19.41 -11.85 2.44
N TYR A 332 19.41 -10.91 3.39
CA TYR A 332 19.40 -9.48 3.14
C TYR A 332 20.49 -8.76 3.93
N LYS A 333 21.06 -7.71 3.35
CA LYS A 333 21.96 -6.78 4.05
C LYS A 333 21.18 -5.74 4.84
N ALA A 334 21.77 -5.24 5.91
CA ALA A 334 21.24 -4.11 6.67
C ALA A 334 21.13 -2.86 5.78
N MET A 335 19.99 -2.18 5.84
CA MET A 335 19.75 -0.91 5.14
C MET A 335 18.74 -0.06 5.91
N THR A 336 18.94 1.25 5.94
CA THR A 336 17.94 2.16 6.52
C THR A 336 16.76 2.38 5.56
N PHE A 337 15.57 2.63 6.11
CA PHE A 337 14.41 2.90 5.28
C PHE A 337 14.54 4.21 4.47
N ASN A 338 15.32 5.18 4.93
CA ASN A 338 15.65 6.39 4.16
C ASN A 338 16.47 6.08 2.91
N GLU A 339 17.49 5.24 3.00
CA GLU A 339 18.27 4.78 1.84
C GLU A 339 17.37 4.01 0.85
N TYR A 340 16.52 3.13 1.40
CA TYR A 340 15.58 2.34 0.61
C TYR A 340 14.60 3.23 -0.17
N ARG A 341 13.99 4.22 0.49
CA ARG A 341 13.09 5.20 -0.15
C ARG A 341 13.81 6.08 -1.18
N LEU A 342 15.06 6.47 -0.91
CA LEU A 342 15.84 7.29 -1.83
C LEU A 342 16.09 6.54 -3.15
N PHE A 343 16.37 5.24 -3.09
CA PHE A 343 16.49 4.41 -4.29
C PHE A 343 15.18 4.41 -5.09
N ILE A 344 14.04 4.17 -4.44
CA ILE A 344 12.73 4.13 -5.11
C ILE A 344 12.41 5.48 -5.74
N ARG A 345 12.66 6.58 -5.03
CA ARG A 345 12.43 7.94 -5.56
C ARG A 345 13.26 8.22 -6.81
N THR A 346 14.51 7.76 -6.83
CA THR A 346 15.43 8.05 -7.94
C THR A 346 15.27 7.12 -9.13
N ARG A 347 14.79 5.87 -8.94
CA ARG A 347 14.67 4.86 -10.00
C ARG A 347 13.25 4.41 -10.36
N GLY A 348 12.25 4.84 -9.58
CA GLY A 348 10.84 4.45 -9.69
C GLY A 348 10.54 3.06 -9.08
N PRO A 349 9.26 2.76 -8.77
CA PRO A 349 8.85 1.40 -8.43
C PRO A 349 8.97 0.49 -9.66
N ARG A 350 9.67 -0.65 -9.54
CA ARG A 350 9.85 -1.63 -10.62
C ARG A 350 9.63 -3.05 -10.06
N GLY A 351 8.38 -3.41 -9.79
CA GLY A 351 8.06 -4.71 -9.18
C GLY A 351 8.80 -4.88 -7.85
N LYS A 352 9.52 -6.01 -7.70
CA LYS A 352 10.34 -6.35 -6.52
C LYS A 352 11.83 -6.00 -6.63
N SER A 353 12.24 -5.29 -7.68
CA SER A 353 13.67 -5.10 -8.00
C SER A 353 14.47 -4.53 -6.82
N GLN A 354 13.84 -3.72 -5.98
CA GLN A 354 14.49 -3.07 -4.87
C GLN A 354 14.80 -4.03 -3.72
N VAL A 355 13.81 -4.78 -3.23
CA VAL A 355 14.07 -5.78 -2.17
C VAL A 355 14.98 -6.91 -2.66
N GLU A 356 14.95 -7.22 -3.97
CA GLU A 356 15.87 -8.17 -4.58
C GLU A 356 17.30 -7.66 -4.65
N SER A 357 17.51 -6.35 -4.83
CA SER A 357 18.85 -5.75 -4.81
C SER A 357 19.55 -5.84 -3.45
N LEU A 358 18.77 -6.04 -2.37
CA LEU A 358 19.31 -6.23 -1.02
C LEU A 358 19.78 -7.65 -0.75
N LYS A 359 19.49 -8.60 -1.67
CA LYS A 359 19.86 -9.99 -1.47
C LYS A 359 21.38 -10.11 -1.33
N SER A 360 21.82 -10.81 -0.29
CA SER A 360 23.22 -11.18 -0.15
C SER A 360 23.65 -12.02 -1.37
N PRO A 361 24.90 -11.88 -1.85
CA PRO A 361 25.41 -12.80 -2.87
C PRO A 361 25.27 -14.23 -2.35
N PRO A 362 25.00 -15.23 -3.22
CA PRO A 362 25.11 -16.62 -2.82
C PRO A 362 26.53 -16.86 -2.28
N CYS A 363 26.63 -17.44 -1.09
CA CYS A 363 27.90 -17.78 -0.44
C CYS A 363 28.67 -18.83 -1.26
#